data_AF-A0A2N1S6C5-F1
#
_entry.id   AF-A0A2N1S6C5-F1
#
_cell.length_a   1.000
_cell.length_b   1.000
_cell.length_c   1.000
_cell.angle_alpha   90.00
_cell.angle_beta   90.00
_cell.angle_gamma   90.00
#
_symmetry.space_group_name_H-M   'P 1'
#
loop_
_entity.id
_entity.type
_entity.pdbx_description
1 polymer ?
#
loop_
_entity_poly.entity_id
_entity_poly.type
_entity_poly.pdbx_seq_one_letter_code
_entity_poly.pdbx_strand_id
1 'polypeptide(L)'
;MIGISIAFIWMGFAKYGFWEDLKGPRPGFFPVIISFALLAASLLALVFSFKEKAPSWPLENWLVPLSVVVIMGTTFIIGLLPSVGLYVLVWLRWFEKCTWRTTLTVFLIIMGIVIGAFVLWLGVPFPKGLILNLIAN
;
A
#
# COMPACT_ATOMS: atom_id res chain seq x y z
N MET A 1 7.14 -14.03 8.16
CA MET A 1 6.00 -14.98 8.11
C MET A 1 6.29 -16.30 8.86
N ILE A 2 7.53 -16.79 8.89
CA ILE A 2 7.95 -18.02 9.62
C ILE A 2 7.33 -18.16 11.03
N GLY A 3 7.50 -17.15 11.91
CA GLY A 3 6.96 -17.22 13.28
C GLY A 3 5.43 -17.29 13.36
N ILE A 4 4.73 -16.59 12.46
CA ILE A 4 3.26 -16.60 12.38
C ILE A 4 2.78 -17.99 11.91
N SER A 5 3.44 -18.55 10.89
CA SER A 5 3.13 -19.90 10.41
C SER A 5 3.31 -20.96 11.50
N ILE A 6 4.40 -20.91 12.27
CA ILE A 6 4.64 -21.83 13.40
C ILE A 6 3.54 -21.69 14.46
N ALA A 7 3.17 -20.46 14.81
CA ALA A 7 2.11 -20.22 15.79
C ALA A 7 0.76 -20.81 15.34
N PHE A 8 0.39 -20.66 14.07
CA PHE A 8 -0.87 -21.19 13.54
C PHE A 8 -0.86 -22.71 13.38
N ILE A 9 0.28 -23.32 13.04
CA ILE A 9 0.44 -24.78 13.07
C ILE A 9 0.22 -25.29 14.49
N TRP A 10 0.89 -24.68 15.47
CA TRP A 10 0.75 -25.07 16.87
C TRP A 10 -0.68 -24.90 17.38
N MET A 11 -1.31 -23.75 17.16
CA MET A 11 -2.70 -23.52 17.57
C MET A 11 -3.68 -24.47 16.86
N GLY A 12 -3.44 -24.76 15.59
CA GLY A 12 -4.26 -25.67 14.79
C GLY A 12 -4.28 -27.09 15.35
N PHE A 13 -3.13 -27.60 15.81
CA PHE A 13 -3.07 -28.92 16.46
C PHE A 13 -3.46 -28.89 17.94
N ALA A 14 -2.99 -27.89 18.71
CA ALA A 14 -3.13 -27.86 20.17
C ALA A 14 -4.50 -27.36 20.66
N LYS A 15 -5.19 -26.50 19.90
CA LYS A 15 -6.47 -25.88 20.33
C LYS A 15 -7.63 -26.18 19.39
N TYR A 16 -7.42 -26.04 18.08
CA TYR A 16 -8.52 -26.10 17.13
C TYR A 16 -8.77 -27.50 16.56
N GLY A 17 -7.80 -28.41 16.69
CA GLY A 17 -7.82 -29.76 16.14
C GLY A 17 -7.73 -29.78 14.62
N PHE A 18 -7.18 -30.86 14.08
CA PHE A 18 -6.95 -31.00 12.63
C PHE A 18 -8.06 -31.80 11.94
N TRP A 19 -8.42 -32.97 12.47
CA TRP A 19 -9.40 -33.87 11.84
C TRP A 19 -10.18 -34.66 12.90
N GLU A 20 -11.46 -34.93 12.65
CA GLU A 20 -12.29 -35.90 13.38
C GLU A 20 -12.81 -37.00 12.46
N ASP A 21 -12.77 -38.25 12.91
CA ASP A 21 -13.17 -39.41 12.09
C ASP A 21 -14.66 -39.39 11.69
N LEU A 22 -15.53 -38.83 12.52
CA LEU A 22 -16.99 -38.82 12.31
C LEU A 22 -17.52 -37.52 11.70
N LYS A 23 -16.81 -36.40 11.86
CA LYS A 23 -17.29 -35.05 11.48
C LYS A 23 -16.39 -34.36 10.43
N GLY A 24 -15.26 -34.98 10.07
CA GLY A 24 -14.35 -34.48 9.04
C GLY A 24 -13.43 -33.35 9.52
N PRO A 25 -13.05 -32.40 8.66
CA PRO A 25 -12.04 -31.39 8.97
C PRO A 25 -12.49 -30.46 10.10
N ARG A 26 -11.61 -30.27 11.07
CA ARG A 26 -11.83 -29.32 12.18
C ARG A 26 -11.45 -27.89 11.79
N PRO A 27 -11.83 -26.88 12.59
CA PRO A 27 -11.47 -25.49 12.33
C PRO A 27 -9.97 -25.22 12.15
N GLY A 28 -9.09 -26.08 12.70
CA GLY A 28 -7.64 -26.00 12.52
C GLY A 28 -7.12 -26.52 11.17
N PHE A 29 -7.92 -27.26 10.39
CA PHE A 29 -7.48 -27.94 9.17
C PHE A 29 -6.89 -26.97 8.12
N PHE A 30 -7.69 -26.01 7.67
CA PHE A 30 -7.27 -25.01 6.69
C PHE A 30 -6.11 -24.12 7.20
N PRO A 31 -6.19 -23.54 8.41
CA PRO A 31 -5.08 -22.77 8.98
C PRO A 31 -3.75 -23.53 9.01
N VAL A 32 -3.76 -24.82 9.36
CA VAL A 32 -2.55 -25.65 9.43
C VAL A 32 -1.95 -25.86 8.04
N ILE A 33 -2.76 -26.25 7.05
CA ILE A 33 -2.29 -26.51 5.67
C ILE A 33 -1.67 -25.24 5.07
N ILE A 34 -2.38 -24.12 5.15
CA ILE A 34 -1.89 -22.83 4.62
C ILE A 34 -0.63 -22.38 5.36
N SER A 35 -0.55 -22.62 6.67
CA SER A 35 0.63 -22.28 7.45
C SER A 35 1.85 -23.11 7.08
N PHE A 36 1.69 -24.40 6.76
CA PHE A 36 2.79 -25.21 6.23
C PHE A 36 3.26 -24.70 4.86
N ALA A 37 2.34 -24.36 3.96
CA ALA A 37 2.69 -23.78 2.67
C ALA A 37 3.44 -22.45 2.83
N LEU A 38 2.95 -21.56 3.71
CA LEU A 38 3.60 -20.29 4.02
C LEU A 38 4.97 -20.47 4.68
N LEU A 39 5.12 -21.46 5.56
CA LEU A 39 6.39 -21.77 6.19
C LEU A 39 7.41 -22.22 5.15
N ALA A 40 7.03 -23.15 4.26
CA ALA A 40 7.87 -23.62 3.17
C ALA A 40 8.27 -22.47 2.22
N ALA A 41 7.30 -21.66 1.78
CA ALA A 41 7.57 -20.49 0.93
C ALA A 41 8.49 -19.48 1.61
N SER A 42 8.32 -19.25 2.92
CA SER A 42 9.17 -18.34 3.68
C SER A 42 10.60 -18.86 3.84
N LEU A 43 10.77 -20.16 4.06
CA LEU A 43 12.09 -20.79 4.15
C LEU A 43 12.81 -20.75 2.80
N LEU A 44 12.10 -21.04 1.70
CA LEU A 44 12.64 -20.92 0.35
C LEU A 44 13.05 -19.48 0.03
N ALA A 45 12.18 -18.51 0.33
CA ALA A 45 12.48 -17.08 0.15
C ALA A 45 13.70 -16.65 0.97
N LEU A 46 13.83 -17.14 2.21
CA LEU A 46 15.00 -16.87 3.06
C LEU A 46 16.29 -17.43 2.44
N VAL A 47 16.26 -18.67 1.95
CA VAL A 47 17.42 -19.29 1.28
C VAL A 47 17.81 -18.54 0.01
N PHE A 48 16.82 -18.11 -0.79
CA PHE A 48 17.08 -17.33 -1.99
C PHE A 48 17.59 -15.92 -1.70
N SER A 49 17.15 -15.30 -0.60
CA SER A 49 17.64 -13.98 -0.18
C SER A 49 19.15 -13.97 0.07
N PHE A 50 19.74 -15.07 0.55
CA PHE A 50 21.20 -15.16 0.71
C PHE A 50 21.99 -15.16 -0.61
N LYS A 51 21.34 -15.40 -1.75
CA LYS A 51 21.97 -15.31 -3.08
C LYS A 51 21.80 -13.94 -3.74
N GLU A 52 20.96 -13.09 -3.17
CA GLU A 52 20.72 -11.75 -3.69
C GLU A 52 21.86 -10.81 -3.29
N LYS A 53 22.26 -9.92 -4.20
CA LYS A 53 23.21 -8.86 -3.88
C LYS A 53 22.53 -7.88 -2.92
N ALA A 54 23.30 -7.33 -1.99
CA ALA A 54 22.79 -6.33 -1.07
C ALA A 54 22.11 -5.20 -1.86
N PRO A 55 20.87 -4.82 -1.49
CA PRO A 55 20.15 -3.75 -2.19
C PRO A 55 20.97 -2.47 -2.08
N SER A 56 21.25 -1.84 -3.22
CA SER A 56 21.77 -0.49 -3.24
C SER A 56 20.61 0.45 -2.88
N TRP A 57 20.82 1.26 -1.85
CA TRP A 57 19.87 2.29 -1.42
C TRP A 57 20.44 3.66 -1.79
N PRO A 58 20.38 4.06 -3.07
CA PRO A 58 20.79 5.40 -3.46
C PRO A 58 19.93 6.42 -2.70
N LEU A 59 20.54 7.53 -2.31
CA LEU A 59 19.88 8.58 -1.53
C LEU A 59 18.70 9.19 -2.30
N GLU A 60 18.74 9.14 -3.63
CA GLU A 60 17.67 9.56 -4.52
C GLU A 60 16.37 8.78 -4.27
N ASN A 61 16.44 7.51 -3.86
CA ASN A 61 15.25 6.71 -3.57
C ASN A 61 14.50 7.21 -2.33
N TRP A 62 15.16 7.99 -1.45
CA TRP A 62 14.53 8.60 -0.28
C TRP A 62 13.64 9.79 -0.63
N LEU A 63 13.74 10.33 -1.85
CA LEU A 63 12.87 11.41 -2.32
C LEU A 63 11.39 10.98 -2.39
N VAL A 64 11.13 9.70 -2.66
CA VAL A 64 9.75 9.18 -2.72
C VAL A 64 9.13 9.07 -1.31
N PRO A 65 9.76 8.44 -0.30
CA PRO A 65 9.26 8.52 1.07
C PRO A 65 9.11 9.95 1.58
N LEU A 66 10.06 10.84 1.25
CA LEU A 66 9.99 12.24 1.63
C LEU A 66 8.78 12.95 1.00
N SER A 67 8.47 12.65 -0.27
CA SER A 67 7.30 13.25 -0.93
C SER A 67 5.98 12.83 -0.27
N VAL A 68 5.89 11.60 0.24
CA VAL A 68 4.72 11.14 1.02
C VAL A 68 4.56 11.98 2.28
N VAL A 69 5.64 12.22 3.03
CA VAL A 69 5.60 13.06 4.24
C VAL A 69 5.16 14.49 3.89
N VAL A 70 5.66 15.04 2.78
CA VAL A 70 5.26 16.36 2.29
C VAL A 70 3.78 16.39 1.90
N ILE A 71 3.27 15.39 1.19
CA ILE A 71 1.85 15.28 0.83
C ILE A 71 0.97 15.18 2.09
N MET A 72 1.39 14.42 3.09
CA MET A 72 0.67 14.33 4.35
C MET A 72 0.60 15.70 5.03
N GLY A 73 1.72 16.42 5.13
CA GLY A 73 1.77 17.77 5.69
C GLY A 73 0.89 18.77 4.93
N THR A 74 0.98 18.80 3.60
CA THR A 74 0.19 19.72 2.77
C THR A 74 -1.30 19.36 2.75
N THR A 75 -1.65 18.08 2.93
CA THR A 75 -3.05 17.63 3.03
C THR A 75 -3.77 18.33 4.18
N PHE A 76 -3.12 18.59 5.32
CA PHE A 76 -3.73 19.36 6.40
C PHE A 76 -4.04 20.81 5.98
N ILE A 77 -3.22 21.39 5.11
CA ILE A 77 -3.32 22.81 4.72
C ILE A 77 -4.35 22.99 3.59
N ILE A 78 -4.18 22.27 2.48
CA ILE A 78 -4.96 22.46 1.24
C ILE A 78 -5.93 21.32 0.93
N GLY A 79 -5.79 20.17 1.60
CA GLY A 79 -6.61 18.98 1.38
C GLY A 79 -5.93 17.96 0.48
N LEU A 80 -6.43 16.72 0.49
CA LEU A 80 -5.72 15.59 -0.13
C LEU A 80 -5.61 15.72 -1.66
N LEU A 81 -6.73 16.02 -2.32
CA LEU A 81 -6.81 16.14 -3.78
C LEU A 81 -5.83 17.18 -4.35
N PRO A 82 -5.80 18.44 -3.88
CA PRO A 82 -4.84 19.41 -4.38
C PRO A 82 -3.41 19.09 -3.97
N SER A 83 -3.16 18.49 -2.79
CA SER A 83 -1.81 18.05 -2.39
C SER A 83 -1.22 17.00 -3.34
N VAL A 84 -1.99 15.95 -3.64
CA VAL A 84 -1.56 14.91 -4.57
C VAL A 84 -1.46 15.46 -6.00
N GLY A 85 -2.38 16.36 -6.38
CA GLY A 85 -2.32 17.04 -7.68
C GLY A 85 -1.05 17.87 -7.87
N LEU A 86 -0.67 18.67 -6.87
CA LEU A 86 0.58 19.43 -6.87
C LEU A 86 1.80 18.50 -6.91
N TYR A 87 1.77 17.41 -6.16
CA TYR A 87 2.83 16.40 -6.21
C TYR A 87 3.02 15.86 -7.64
N VAL A 88 1.94 15.46 -8.33
CA VAL A 88 2.04 14.97 -9.72
C VAL A 88 2.65 16.01 -10.65
N LEU A 89 2.23 17.27 -10.55
CA LEU A 89 2.78 18.36 -11.36
C LEU A 89 4.28 18.57 -11.10
N VAL A 90 4.66 18.67 -9.82
CA VAL A 90 6.04 18.91 -9.41
C VAL A 90 6.92 17.73 -9.78
N TRP A 91 6.45 16.51 -9.54
CA TRP A 91 7.17 15.28 -9.82
C TRP A 91 7.45 15.12 -11.32
N LEU A 92 6.41 15.18 -12.14
CA LEU A 92 6.55 15.02 -13.59
C LEU A 92 7.42 16.13 -14.19
N ARG A 93 7.30 17.37 -13.69
CA ARG A 93 8.01 18.50 -14.27
C ARG A 93 9.48 18.57 -13.84
N TRP A 94 9.78 18.43 -12.55
CA TRP A 94 11.13 18.66 -12.02
C TRP A 94 11.94 17.37 -11.87
N PHE A 95 11.32 16.27 -11.42
CA PHE A 95 12.03 15.01 -11.21
C PHE A 95 12.11 14.19 -12.48
N GLU A 96 10.99 14.02 -13.20
CA GLU A 96 10.98 13.30 -14.48
C GLU A 96 11.30 14.17 -15.70
N LYS A 97 11.43 15.49 -15.52
CA LYS A 97 11.82 16.44 -16.58
C LYS A 97 10.92 16.35 -17.83
N CYS A 98 9.66 15.97 -17.65
CA CYS A 98 8.70 15.87 -18.74
C CYS A 98 8.38 17.26 -19.34
N THR A 99 7.92 17.27 -20.60
CA THR A 99 7.47 18.50 -21.26
C THR A 99 6.18 19.01 -20.62
N TRP A 100 5.97 20.33 -20.59
CA TRP A 100 4.75 20.94 -20.02
C TRP A 100 3.46 20.41 -20.65
N ARG A 101 3.48 20.09 -21.95
CA ARG A 101 2.33 19.49 -22.64
C ARG A 101 2.00 18.12 -22.07
N THR A 102 3.02 17.26 -21.87
CA THR A 102 2.84 15.94 -21.27
C THR A 102 2.38 16.05 -19.82
N THR A 103 3.02 16.90 -19.02
CA THR A 103 2.70 17.09 -17.60
C THR A 103 1.24 17.54 -17.39
N LEU A 104 0.76 18.54 -18.14
CA LEU A 104 -0.63 18.99 -18.00
C LEU A 104 -1.63 17.95 -18.48
N THR A 105 -1.37 17.28 -19.61
CA THR A 105 -2.28 16.24 -20.12
C THR A 105 -2.42 15.10 -19.13
N VAL A 106 -1.30 14.59 -18.61
CA VAL A 106 -1.32 13.50 -17.61
C VAL A 106 -2.01 13.95 -16.33
N PHE A 107 -1.70 15.16 -15.83
CA PHE A 107 -2.36 15.72 -14.65
C PHE A 107 -3.89 15.81 -14.83
N LEU A 108 -4.36 16.35 -15.96
CA LEU A 108 -5.79 16.49 -16.25
C LEU A 108 -6.50 15.14 -16.33
N ILE A 109 -5.88 14.15 -16.98
CA ILE A 109 -6.44 12.80 -17.08
C ILE A 109 -6.54 12.16 -15.68
N ILE A 110 -5.46 12.20 -14.89
CA ILE A 110 -5.44 11.63 -13.54
C ILE A 110 -6.48 12.32 -12.64
N MET A 111 -6.49 13.65 -12.61
CA MET A 111 -7.46 14.40 -11.79
C MET A 111 -8.89 14.16 -12.24
N GLY A 112 -9.13 14.07 -13.56
CA GLY A 112 -10.44 13.74 -14.12
C GLY A 112 -10.94 12.38 -13.66
N ILE A 113 -10.08 11.35 -13.71
CA ILE A 113 -10.41 10.00 -13.22
C ILE A 113 -10.66 10.02 -11.71
N VAL A 114 -9.80 10.67 -10.94
CA VAL A 114 -9.94 10.71 -9.47
C VAL A 114 -11.24 11.40 -9.07
N ILE A 115 -11.55 12.55 -9.66
CA ILE A 115 -12.79 13.28 -9.36
C ILE A 115 -14.00 12.49 -9.87
N GLY A 116 -13.96 11.99 -11.11
CA GLY A 116 -15.06 11.24 -11.70
C GLY A 116 -15.41 9.96 -10.94
N ALA A 117 -14.40 9.12 -10.66
CA ALA A 117 -14.61 7.84 -10.00
C ALA A 117 -14.78 7.97 -8.48
N PHE A 118 -13.94 8.74 -7.80
CA PHE A 118 -13.95 8.74 -6.34
C PHE A 118 -14.86 9.82 -5.75
N VAL A 119 -14.89 11.02 -6.32
CA VAL A 119 -15.72 12.11 -5.78
C VAL A 119 -17.16 11.99 -6.27
N LEU A 120 -17.37 11.88 -7.58
CA LEU A 120 -18.72 11.92 -8.17
C LEU A 120 -19.42 10.56 -8.09
N TRP A 121 -18.73 9.46 -8.45
CA TRP A 121 -19.36 8.15 -8.48
C TRP A 121 -19.41 7.50 -7.09
N LEU A 122 -18.28 7.37 -6.40
CA LEU A 122 -18.22 6.69 -5.10
C LEU A 122 -18.57 7.59 -3.91
N GLY A 123 -18.63 8.91 -4.10
CA GLY A 123 -18.97 9.86 -3.02
C GLY A 123 -17.95 9.89 -1.88
N VAL A 124 -16.67 9.58 -2.15
CA VAL A 124 -15.62 9.47 -1.13
C VAL A 124 -15.35 10.84 -0.51
N PRO A 125 -15.52 10.99 0.82
CA PRO A 125 -15.27 12.25 1.51
C PRO A 125 -13.78 12.47 1.73
N PHE A 126 -13.11 13.07 0.74
CA PHE A 126 -11.68 13.37 0.89
C PHE A 126 -11.41 14.46 1.93
N PRO A 127 -10.27 14.38 2.66
CA PRO A 127 -9.86 15.43 3.60
C PRO A 127 -9.76 16.79 2.92
N LYS A 128 -10.62 17.72 3.36
CA LYS A 128 -10.56 19.13 2.99
C LYS A 128 -9.59 19.82 3.95
N GLY A 129 -8.58 20.50 3.41
CA GLY A 129 -7.57 21.17 4.23
C GLY A 129 -8.14 22.41 4.92
N LEU A 130 -7.38 22.95 5.88
CA LEU A 130 -7.72 24.14 6.63
C LEU A 130 -8.14 25.31 5.75
N ILE A 131 -7.44 25.55 4.63
CA ILE A 131 -7.76 26.65 3.71
C ILE A 131 -9.12 26.44 3.04
N LEU A 132 -9.41 25.22 2.58
CA LEU A 132 -10.68 24.93 1.93
C LEU A 132 -11.85 25.00 2.92
N ASN A 133 -11.62 24.60 4.18
CA ASN A 133 -12.60 24.71 5.25
C ASN A 133 -12.86 26.17 5.67
N LEU A 134 -11.82 27.02 5.66
CA LEU A 134 -11.95 28.46 5.94
C LEU A 134 -12.72 29.22 4.85
N ILE A 135 -12.64 28.78 3.60
CA ILE A 135 -13.35 29.41 2.47
C ILE A 135 -14.79 28.91 2.35
N ALA A 136 -15.08 27.68 2.81
CA ALA A 136 -16.39 27.05 2.69
C ALA A 136 -17.34 27.33 3.87
N ASN A 137 -16.87 28.00 4.92
CA ASN A 137 -17.66 28.52 6.05
C ASN A 137 -17.86 30.03 5.89
#